data_AF-A0A832M2J4-F1
#
_entry.id   AF-A0A832M2J4-F1
#
_cell.length_a   1.000
_cell.length_b   1.000
_cell.length_c   1.000
_cell.angle_alpha   90.00
_cell.angle_beta   90.00
_cell.angle_gamma   90.00
#
_symmetry.space_group_name_H-M   'P 1'
#
loop_
_entity.id
_entity.type
_entity.pdbx_description
1 polymer ?
#
loop_
_entity_poly.entity_id
_entity_poly.type
_entity_poly.pdbx_seq_one_letter_code
_entity_poly.pdbx_strand_id
1 'polypeptide(L)'
;MNYLKAFKKSFNRIIPFVLSLSVLIFVIAAVPTLPSESTEVPAVEWLKFQVPTQQQAQFIKQDAAIWTPVLAGYPGFQSKEIWTNPAAPNELIIVTHWASFDQWQAIPKEVLDR
;
A
#
# COMPACT_ATOMS: atom_id res chain seq x y z
N MET A 1 -48.62 -50.10 36.57
CA MET A 1 -47.30 -49.82 35.98
C MET A 1 -47.34 -48.43 35.36
N ASN A 2 -46.89 -47.31 35.96
CA ASN A 2 -45.53 -46.99 36.48
C ASN A 2 -44.50 -47.76 35.65
N TYR A 3 -43.78 -47.21 34.68
CA TYR A 3 -42.85 -46.08 34.77
C TYR A 3 -42.71 -45.45 33.38
N LEU A 4 -43.22 -44.23 33.17
CA LEU A 4 -42.76 -43.29 32.11
C LEU A 4 -43.37 -41.89 32.34
N LYS A 5 -43.59 -41.53 33.61
CA LYS A 5 -44.00 -40.20 34.08
C LYS A 5 -42.79 -39.27 34.29
N ALA A 6 -41.75 -39.39 33.49
CA ALA A 6 -40.52 -38.64 33.71
C ALA A 6 -39.84 -38.18 32.41
N PHE A 7 -40.61 -37.58 31.49
CA PHE A 7 -40.04 -36.57 30.56
C PHE A 7 -41.12 -35.68 29.92
N LYS A 8 -42.19 -35.37 30.66
CA LYS A 8 -43.31 -34.56 30.17
C LYS A 8 -43.67 -33.47 31.18
N LYS A 9 -42.71 -32.64 31.57
CA LYS A 9 -42.96 -31.46 32.41
C LYS A 9 -41.79 -30.47 32.41
N SER A 10 -41.54 -29.82 31.27
CA SER A 10 -40.86 -28.52 31.18
C SER A 10 -40.44 -28.28 29.74
N PHE A 11 -41.33 -27.76 28.90
CA PHE A 11 -41.02 -26.73 27.88
C PHE A 11 -42.26 -26.47 27.01
N ASN A 12 -43.31 -25.90 27.60
CA ASN A 12 -44.28 -25.18 26.77
C ASN A 12 -44.95 -24.08 27.59
N ARG A 13 -44.36 -22.89 27.54
CA ARG A 13 -45.04 -21.65 27.87
C ARG A 13 -44.68 -20.62 26.79
N ILE A 14 -45.67 -20.39 25.92
CA ILE A 14 -45.98 -19.15 25.20
C ILE A 14 -45.18 -18.91 23.91
N ILE A 15 -45.77 -19.35 22.79
CA ILE A 15 -45.76 -18.62 21.51
C ILE A 15 -47.15 -17.96 21.41
N PRO A 16 -47.24 -16.64 21.18
CA PRO A 16 -48.01 -16.23 20.02
C PRO A 16 -47.36 -15.02 19.36
N PHE A 17 -46.59 -15.23 18.29
CA PHE A 17 -46.68 -14.35 17.13
C PHE A 17 -46.07 -15.05 15.92
N VAL A 18 -46.97 -15.61 15.11
CA VAL A 18 -46.71 -15.91 13.70
C VAL A 18 -46.59 -14.56 13.00
N LEU A 19 -45.39 -14.24 12.49
CA LEU A 19 -45.02 -13.24 11.46
C LEU A 19 -43.67 -12.61 11.80
N SER A 20 -42.58 -13.29 11.49
CA SER A 20 -41.38 -12.68 10.89
C SER A 20 -40.39 -13.78 10.56
N LEU A 21 -40.47 -14.30 9.33
CA LEU A 21 -39.40 -15.09 8.70
C LEU A 21 -38.24 -14.16 8.24
N SER A 22 -38.00 -13.06 8.96
CA SER A 22 -36.98 -12.07 8.65
C SER A 22 -36.29 -11.64 9.94
N VAL A 23 -35.75 -12.60 10.69
CA VAL A 23 -34.47 -12.36 11.38
C VAL A 23 -33.39 -12.75 10.37
N LEU A 24 -33.28 -11.94 9.30
CA LEU A 24 -32.21 -10.95 9.24
C LEU A 24 -30.85 -11.67 9.10
N ILE A 25 -30.67 -12.33 7.95
CA ILE A 25 -29.38 -12.37 7.26
C ILE A 25 -29.04 -10.92 6.91
N PHE A 26 -28.63 -10.15 7.92
CA PHE A 26 -28.26 -8.73 7.78
C PHE A 26 -27.29 -8.36 8.91
N VAL A 27 -26.33 -9.24 9.17
CA VAL A 27 -25.08 -8.91 9.88
C VAL A 27 -23.89 -9.50 9.10
N ILE A 28 -23.86 -9.29 7.78
CA ILE A 28 -22.63 -9.34 6.99
C ILE A 28 -22.54 -8.09 6.09
N ALA A 29 -23.16 -6.98 6.50
CA ALA A 29 -23.13 -5.69 5.79
C ALA A 29 -22.29 -4.63 6.52
N ALA A 30 -21.45 -5.06 7.46
CA ALA A 30 -20.44 -4.26 8.09
C ALA A 30 -19.38 -5.20 8.68
N VAL A 31 -18.74 -6.00 7.83
CA VAL A 31 -17.30 -6.08 8.02
C VAL A 31 -16.89 -4.66 7.62
N PRO A 32 -16.57 -3.73 8.56
CA PRO A 32 -15.76 -2.61 8.13
C PRO A 32 -14.61 -3.29 7.42
N THR A 33 -14.36 -2.96 6.16
CA THR A 33 -13.05 -3.23 5.58
C THR A 33 -12.11 -2.70 6.65
N LEU A 34 -11.54 -3.60 7.46
CA LEU A 34 -10.40 -3.26 8.27
C LEU A 34 -9.51 -2.61 7.22
N PRO A 35 -9.13 -1.32 7.37
CA PRO A 35 -8.14 -0.77 6.46
C PRO A 35 -7.09 -1.86 6.41
N SER A 36 -6.80 -2.37 5.20
CA SER A 36 -5.68 -3.25 5.07
C SER A 36 -4.57 -2.43 5.70
N GLU A 37 -4.12 -2.81 6.88
CA GLU A 37 -2.84 -2.35 7.41
C GLU A 37 -1.81 -3.04 6.50
N SER A 38 -1.85 -2.70 5.21
CA SER A 38 -0.67 -2.57 4.41
C SER A 38 0.13 -1.54 5.19
N THR A 39 1.02 -2.04 6.05
CA THR A 39 2.13 -1.26 6.54
C THR A 39 2.79 -0.69 5.29
N GLU A 40 2.42 0.52 4.93
CA GLU A 40 3.05 1.24 3.83
C GLU A 40 4.46 1.58 4.30
N VAL A 41 5.38 0.63 4.05
CA VAL A 41 6.78 0.78 4.45
C VAL A 41 7.39 1.83 3.53
N PRO A 42 7.84 2.99 4.05
CA PRO A 42 8.48 4.00 3.22
C PRO A 42 9.76 3.44 2.60
N ALA A 43 10.09 3.90 1.40
CA ALA A 43 11.26 3.45 0.67
C ALA A 43 12.16 4.61 0.26
N VAL A 44 13.47 4.34 0.22
CA VAL A 44 14.47 5.24 -0.32
C VAL A 44 15.23 4.49 -1.39
N GLU A 45 15.19 5.01 -2.61
CA GLU A 45 15.98 4.51 -3.72
C GLU A 45 17.32 5.26 -3.76
N TRP A 46 18.42 4.52 -3.87
CA TRP A 46 19.78 5.05 -3.90
C TRP A 46 20.49 4.59 -5.18
N LEU A 47 20.67 5.48 -6.15
CA LEU A 47 21.32 5.18 -7.42
C LEU A 47 22.65 5.90 -7.54
N LYS A 48 23.71 5.17 -7.90
CA LYS A 48 25.06 5.73 -8.10
C LYS A 48 25.43 5.74 -9.57
N PHE A 49 25.86 6.89 -10.06
CA PHE A 49 26.28 7.08 -11.44
C PHE A 49 27.71 7.56 -11.51
N GLN A 50 28.51 6.92 -12.37
CA GLN A 50 29.84 7.43 -12.74
C GLN A 50 29.69 8.42 -13.89
N VAL A 51 29.78 9.71 -13.58
CA VAL A 51 29.62 10.83 -14.50
C VAL A 51 30.87 11.71 -14.43
N PRO A 52 31.64 11.83 -15.52
CA PRO A 52 32.79 12.73 -15.57
C PRO A 52 32.40 14.14 -15.15
N THR A 53 33.21 14.81 -14.32
CA THR A 53 32.87 16.13 -13.74
C THR A 53 32.43 17.16 -14.79
N GLN A 54 33.02 17.14 -15.99
CA GLN A 54 32.68 18.05 -17.09
C GLN A 54 31.25 17.84 -17.64
N GLN A 55 30.68 16.66 -17.44
CA GLN A 55 29.35 16.28 -17.94
C GLN A 55 28.27 16.37 -16.85
N GLN A 56 28.65 16.49 -15.57
CA GLN A 56 27.71 16.44 -14.44
C GLN A 56 26.62 17.53 -14.52
N ALA A 57 26.97 18.76 -14.88
CA ALA A 57 25.99 19.83 -15.02
C ALA A 57 24.92 19.52 -16.07
N GLN A 58 25.32 18.91 -17.19
CA GLN A 58 24.39 18.49 -18.24
C GLN A 58 23.56 17.29 -17.79
N PHE A 59 24.18 16.30 -17.15
CA PHE A 59 23.49 15.14 -16.58
C PHE A 59 22.39 15.56 -15.60
N ILE A 60 22.72 16.41 -14.63
CA ILE A 60 21.78 16.94 -13.63
C ILE A 60 20.63 17.68 -14.31
N LYS A 61 20.93 18.51 -15.31
CA LYS A 61 19.90 19.24 -16.07
C LYS A 61 18.95 18.30 -16.81
N GLN A 62 19.48 17.27 -17.46
CA GLN A 62 18.68 16.30 -18.21
C GLN A 62 17.86 15.41 -17.29
N ASP A 63 18.44 14.92 -16.20
CA ASP A 63 17.74 14.15 -15.17
C ASP A 63 16.56 14.95 -14.57
N ALA A 64 16.77 16.22 -14.25
CA ALA A 64 15.70 17.09 -13.77
C ALA A 64 14.60 17.34 -14.81
N ALA A 65 14.97 17.45 -16.10
CA ALA A 65 14.01 17.71 -17.17
C ALA A 65 13.20 16.48 -17.59
N ILE A 66 13.76 15.28 -17.45
CA ILE A 66 13.16 14.03 -17.93
C ILE A 66 12.54 13.25 -16.77
N TRP A 67 13.35 12.89 -15.78
CA TRP A 67 12.93 11.96 -14.74
C TRP A 67 12.07 12.61 -13.67
N THR A 68 12.35 13.86 -13.27
CA THR A 68 11.52 14.51 -12.24
C THR A 68 10.04 14.61 -12.65
N PRO A 69 9.68 15.05 -13.88
CA PRO A 69 8.27 15.04 -14.31
C PRO A 69 7.67 13.64 -14.42
N VAL A 70 8.45 12.65 -14.88
CA VAL A 70 7.99 11.26 -14.99
C VAL A 70 7.65 10.70 -13.61
N LEU A 71 8.57 10.82 -12.64
CA LEU A 71 8.37 10.29 -11.29
C LEU A 71 7.27 11.06 -10.53
N ALA A 72 7.17 12.38 -10.71
CA ALA A 72 6.10 13.18 -10.12
C ALA A 72 4.69 12.80 -10.59
N GLY A 73 4.57 12.03 -11.68
CA GLY A 73 3.29 11.46 -12.13
C GLY A 73 2.78 10.29 -11.27
N TYR A 74 3.61 9.74 -10.37
CA TYR A 74 3.26 8.59 -9.55
C TYR A 74 2.85 9.02 -8.13
N PRO A 75 1.72 8.51 -7.58
CA PRO A 75 1.22 8.92 -6.27
C PRO A 75 2.21 8.73 -5.11
N GLY A 76 3.11 7.75 -5.21
CA GLY A 76 4.09 7.47 -4.16
C GLY A 76 5.33 8.36 -4.19
N PHE A 77 5.54 9.17 -5.23
CA PHE A 77 6.71 10.04 -5.32
C PHE A 77 6.62 11.19 -4.31
N GLN A 78 7.65 11.34 -3.47
CA GLN A 78 7.72 12.42 -2.47
C GLN A 78 8.75 13.48 -2.84
N SER A 79 9.99 13.06 -3.09
CA SER A 79 11.09 13.97 -3.43
C SER A 79 12.21 13.23 -4.17
N LYS A 80 13.06 13.99 -4.86
CA LYS A 80 14.30 13.51 -5.48
C LYS A 80 15.42 14.51 -5.26
N GLU A 81 16.58 14.01 -4.88
CA GLU A 81 17.78 14.79 -4.61
C GLU A 81 18.97 14.22 -5.38
N ILE A 82 19.95 15.07 -5.68
CA ILE A 82 21.23 14.66 -6.26
C ILE A 82 22.36 15.13 -5.36
N TRP A 83 23.18 14.20 -4.90
CA TRP A 83 24.32 14.45 -4.04
C TRP A 83 25.63 14.19 -4.78
N THR A 84 26.66 14.97 -4.45
CA THR A 84 28.03 14.73 -4.89
C THR A 84 28.79 13.94 -3.83
N ASN A 85 29.69 13.06 -4.25
CA ASN A 85 30.55 12.32 -3.34
C ASN A 85 31.95 12.96 -3.28
N PRO A 86 32.37 13.60 -2.16
CA PRO A 86 33.69 14.22 -2.08
C PRO A 86 34.85 13.25 -2.23
N ALA A 87 34.66 11.97 -1.88
CA ALA A 87 35.66 10.92 -2.03
C ALA A 87 35.74 10.36 -3.46
N ALA A 88 34.72 10.61 -4.29
CA ALA A 88 34.65 10.19 -5.68
C ALA A 88 34.06 11.32 -6.54
N PRO A 89 34.87 12.29 -7.00
CA PRO A 89 34.38 13.48 -7.72
C PRO A 89 33.66 13.21 -9.05
N ASN A 90 33.80 12.01 -9.59
CA ASN A 90 33.07 11.55 -10.79
C ASN A 90 31.80 10.78 -10.43
N GLU A 91 31.38 10.75 -9.16
CA GLU A 91 30.17 10.05 -8.73
C GLU A 91 29.07 11.07 -8.41
N LEU A 92 27.89 10.84 -9.00
CA LEU A 92 26.63 11.45 -8.59
C LEU A 92 25.74 10.38 -7.97
N ILE A 93 25.06 10.75 -6.89
CA ILE A 93 24.11 9.90 -6.19
C ILE A 93 22.72 10.53 -6.35
N ILE A 94 21.78 9.78 -6.90
CA ILE A 94 20.37 10.16 -6.90
C ILE A 94 19.68 9.46 -5.74
N VAL A 95 19.00 10.24 -4.91
CA VAL A 95 18.20 9.76 -3.78
C VAL A 95 16.74 10.10 -4.05
N THR A 96 15.89 9.09 -4.15
CA THR A 96 14.44 9.28 -4.34
C THR A 96 13.68 8.76 -3.13
N HIS A 97 12.83 9.60 -2.54
CA HIS A 97 11.97 9.25 -1.43
C HIS A 97 10.58 8.85 -1.95
N TRP A 98 10.11 7.71 -1.45
CA TRP A 98 8.83 7.13 -1.81
C TRP A 98 7.97 6.93 -0.56
N ALA A 99 6.68 7.24 -0.69
CA ALA A 99 5.70 7.06 0.38
C ALA A 99 5.56 5.59 0.78
N SER A 100 5.66 4.67 -0.19
CA SER A 100 5.77 3.24 0.09
C SER A 100 6.61 2.47 -0.93
N PHE A 101 7.22 1.37 -0.48
CA PHE A 101 7.95 0.43 -1.33
C PHE A 101 7.05 -0.17 -2.42
N ASP A 102 5.79 -0.49 -2.09
CA ASP A 102 4.84 -1.07 -3.04
C ASP A 102 4.48 -0.08 -4.16
N GLN A 103 4.30 1.21 -3.83
CA GLN A 103 4.04 2.24 -4.83
C GLN A 103 5.24 2.49 -5.74
N TRP A 104 6.47 2.38 -5.21
CA TRP A 104 7.68 2.41 -6.03
C TRP A 104 7.77 1.20 -6.96
N GLN A 105 7.54 -0.02 -6.45
CA GLN A 105 7.56 -1.25 -7.24
C GLN A 105 6.43 -1.34 -8.27
N ALA A 106 5.34 -0.60 -8.07
CA ALA A 106 4.22 -0.54 -9.01
C ALA A 106 4.53 0.26 -10.29
N ILE A 107 5.67 0.98 -10.35
CA ILE A 107 6.07 1.70 -11.56
C ILE A 107 6.39 0.70 -12.67
N PRO A 108 5.73 0.78 -13.85
CA PRO A 108 5.97 -0.15 -14.95
C PRO A 108 7.44 -0.11 -15.39
N LYS A 109 8.02 -1.30 -15.61
CA LYS A 109 9.42 -1.42 -16.00
C LYS A 109 9.71 -0.69 -17.33
N GLU A 110 8.75 -0.64 -18.24
CA GLU A 110 8.85 0.05 -19.52
C GLU A 110 9.03 1.57 -19.37
N VAL A 111 8.65 2.14 -18.22
CA VAL A 111 8.89 3.55 -17.90
C VAL A 111 10.32 3.75 -17.40
N LEU A 112 10.84 2.80 -16.62
CA LEU A 112 12.20 2.84 -16.05
C LEU A 112 13.28 2.49 -17.09
N ASP A 113 12.95 1.73 -18.12
CA ASP A 113 13.87 1.31 -19.19
C ASP A 113 13.98 2.35 -20.34
N ARG A 114 13.44 3.56 -20.16
CA ARG A 114 13.54 4.67 -21.12
C ARG A 114 14.90 5.35 -21.10
#